data_AF-A0A6G7Z224-F1
#
_entry.id   AF-A0A6G7Z224-F1
#
_cell.length_a   1.000
_cell.length_b   1.000
_cell.length_c   1.000
_cell.angle_alpha   90.00
_cell.angle_beta   90.00
_cell.angle_gamma   90.00
#
_symmetry.space_group_name_H-M   'P 1'
#
loop_
_entity.id
_entity.type
_entity.pdbx_description
1 polymer ?
#
loop_
_entity_poly.entity_id
_entity_poly.type
_entity_poly.pdbx_seq_one_letter_code
_entity_poly.pdbx_strand_id
1 'polypeptide(L)'
;MIRESRHADPHVTAGSVPDLTLGTVTVACPGCGTPASVQPGERRAVDFCRQCDEPLFWAGGAVPRRESVLTDDARRRLPGTGGHGRTTGVPCPACAELNTTLASVCARCGSSMTPPEPAAPAPVAVPVPVVVVPEPVPEPEKVSWWPILVALTVVGAVCLGIGLWL
;
A
#
# COMPACT_ATOMS: atom_id res chain seq x y z
N MET A 1 16.75 57.94 13.36
CA MET A 1 16.35 58.32 11.99
C MET A 1 16.31 57.07 11.13
N ILE A 2 15.14 56.45 10.98
CA ILE A 2 14.92 55.31 10.07
C ILE A 2 13.67 55.68 9.28
N ARG A 3 13.83 55.80 7.95
CA ARG A 3 12.84 56.34 7.01
C ARG A 3 11.98 55.18 6.51
N GLU A 4 10.72 55.11 6.95
CA GLU A 4 9.71 54.18 6.44
C GLU A 4 9.35 54.52 4.98
N SER A 5 9.71 53.63 4.07
CA SER A 5 9.28 53.66 2.67
C SER A 5 7.91 52.99 2.54
N ARG A 6 6.84 53.81 2.53
CA ARG A 6 5.48 53.38 2.16
C ARG A 6 5.46 52.97 0.68
N HIS A 7 5.28 51.67 0.44
CA HIS A 7 4.83 51.16 -0.86
C HIS A 7 3.39 51.63 -1.08
N ALA A 8 3.16 52.27 -2.22
CA ALA A 8 1.83 52.64 -2.69
C ALA A 8 1.25 51.43 -3.43
N ASP A 9 0.18 50.84 -2.89
CA ASP A 9 -0.60 49.82 -3.60
C ASP A 9 -1.50 50.49 -4.65
N PRO A 10 -1.51 50.01 -5.90
CA PRO A 10 -2.46 50.47 -6.89
C PRO A 10 -3.85 49.94 -6.57
N HIS A 11 -4.82 50.84 -6.43
CA HIS A 11 -6.24 50.52 -6.38
C HIS A 11 -6.66 49.79 -7.66
N VAL A 12 -6.87 48.48 -7.57
CA VAL A 12 -7.51 47.69 -8.62
C VAL A 12 -9.00 48.03 -8.61
N THR A 13 -9.44 48.78 -9.62
CA THR A 13 -10.85 49.00 -9.93
C THR A 13 -11.50 47.67 -10.32
N ALA A 14 -12.35 47.14 -9.44
CA ALA A 14 -13.21 46.00 -9.72
C ALA A 14 -14.20 46.36 -10.84
N GLY A 15 -14.14 45.63 -11.95
CA GLY A 15 -15.13 45.72 -13.02
C GLY A 15 -16.52 45.31 -12.51
N SER A 16 -17.51 46.15 -12.79
CA SER A 16 -18.93 45.88 -12.51
C SER A 16 -19.42 44.72 -13.40
N VAL A 17 -19.71 43.59 -12.77
CA VAL A 17 -20.47 42.49 -13.39
C VAL A 17 -21.96 42.90 -13.38
N PRO A 18 -22.71 42.73 -14.48
CA PRO A 18 -24.14 43.06 -14.49
C PRO A 18 -24.92 42.21 -13.48
N ASP A 19 -25.61 42.90 -12.57
CA ASP A 19 -26.49 42.36 -11.54
C ASP A 19 -27.79 41.86 -12.18
N LEU A 20 -27.87 40.55 -12.41
CA LEU A 20 -29.15 39.89 -12.70
C LEU A 20 -29.83 39.64 -11.35
N THR A 21 -30.56 40.64 -10.84
CA THR A 21 -31.42 40.50 -9.66
C THR A 21 -32.48 39.42 -9.92
N LEU A 22 -32.15 38.18 -9.58
CA LEU A 22 -33.13 37.15 -9.27
C LEU A 22 -33.92 37.65 -8.06
N GLY A 23 -35.25 37.65 -8.11
CA GLY A 23 -36.07 38.14 -7.00
C GLY A 23 -35.80 37.40 -5.68
N THR A 24 -36.18 38.02 -4.56
CA THR A 24 -36.11 37.37 -3.25
C THR A 24 -37.04 36.14 -3.21
N VAL A 25 -36.59 35.07 -2.58
CA VAL A 25 -37.37 33.84 -2.37
C VAL A 25 -37.75 33.73 -0.91
N THR A 26 -39.00 33.36 -0.62
CA THR A 26 -39.46 33.10 0.74
C THR A 26 -39.10 31.67 1.16
N VAL A 27 -38.38 31.53 2.27
CA VAL A 27 -37.99 30.26 2.88
C VAL A 27 -38.51 30.19 4.31
N ALA A 28 -38.83 28.98 4.79
CA ALA A 28 -39.13 28.78 6.20
C ALA A 28 -37.83 28.63 6.99
N CYS A 29 -37.69 29.35 8.10
CA CYS A 29 -36.53 29.21 8.97
C CYS A 29 -36.48 27.78 9.56
N PRO A 30 -35.35 27.06 9.46
CA PRO A 30 -35.24 25.71 10.00
C PRO A 30 -35.21 25.67 11.55
N GLY A 31 -34.80 26.77 12.20
CA GLY A 31 -34.78 26.88 13.65
C GLY A 31 -36.15 27.13 14.28
N CYS A 32 -36.93 28.08 13.75
CA CYS A 32 -38.19 28.52 14.38
C CYS A 32 -39.42 28.47 13.47
N GLY A 33 -39.29 28.08 12.20
CA GLY A 33 -40.39 28.00 11.23
C GLY A 33 -40.85 29.34 10.65
N THR A 34 -40.34 30.46 11.14
CA THR A 34 -40.74 31.81 10.68
C THR A 34 -40.38 32.00 9.20
N PRO A 35 -41.33 32.42 8.34
CA PRO A 35 -41.04 32.70 6.94
C PRO A 35 -40.16 33.94 6.82
N ALA A 36 -39.14 33.85 5.97
CA ALA A 36 -38.19 34.93 5.73
C ALA A 36 -37.80 34.97 4.25
N SER A 37 -37.55 36.17 3.74
CA SER A 37 -37.13 36.39 2.36
C SER A 37 -35.61 36.40 2.27
N VAL A 38 -35.04 35.60 1.38
CA VAL A 38 -33.59 35.52 1.12
C VAL A 38 -33.30 35.76 -0.35
N GLN A 39 -32.09 36.23 -0.65
CA GLN A 39 -31.62 36.36 -2.02
C GLN A 39 -31.00 35.02 -2.48
N PRO A 40 -31.60 34.28 -3.43
CA PRO A 40 -31.05 33.00 -3.86
C PRO A 40 -29.71 33.20 -4.58
N GLY A 41 -28.77 32.28 -4.35
CA GLY A 41 -27.48 32.24 -5.07
C GLY A 41 -26.36 33.12 -4.51
N GLU A 42 -26.66 33.96 -3.51
CA GLU A 42 -25.65 34.72 -2.76
C GLU A 42 -25.70 34.39 -1.27
N ARG A 43 -24.58 34.59 -0.57
CA ARG A 43 -24.52 34.49 0.89
C ARG A 43 -24.39 35.89 1.44
N ARG A 44 -25.52 36.55 1.68
CA ARG A 44 -25.51 37.91 2.22
C ARG A 44 -25.56 37.87 3.75
N ALA A 45 -24.82 38.78 4.37
CA ALA A 45 -24.83 38.95 5.82
C ALA A 45 -26.19 39.40 6.38
N VAL A 46 -27.14 39.79 5.51
CA VAL A 46 -28.50 40.20 5.90
C VAL A 46 -29.50 39.03 5.92
N ASP A 47 -29.12 37.86 5.40
CA ASP A 47 -30.00 36.68 5.27
C ASP A 47 -29.99 35.85 6.57
N PHE A 48 -30.37 36.47 7.68
CA PHE A 48 -30.53 35.84 8.99
C PHE A 48 -31.99 35.88 9.45
N CYS A 49 -32.41 34.86 10.19
CA CYS A 49 -33.73 34.86 10.79
C CYS A 49 -33.81 35.96 11.86
N ARG A 50 -34.75 36.89 11.72
CA ARG A 50 -34.95 37.97 12.70
C ARG A 50 -35.44 37.49 14.08
N GLN A 51 -35.85 36.23 14.20
CA GLN A 51 -36.42 35.68 15.42
C GLN A 51 -35.43 34.82 16.22
N CYS A 52 -34.56 34.05 15.56
CA CYS A 52 -33.60 33.16 16.22
C CYS A 52 -32.16 33.29 15.73
N ASP A 53 -31.87 34.24 14.83
CA ASP A 53 -30.54 34.50 14.27
C ASP A 53 -29.93 33.32 13.49
N GLU A 54 -30.78 32.41 13.00
CA GLU A 54 -30.36 31.30 12.16
C GLU A 54 -29.96 31.79 10.76
N PRO A 55 -28.80 31.37 10.19
CA PRO A 55 -28.38 31.78 8.85
C PRO A 55 -29.24 31.11 7.76
N LEU A 56 -30.03 31.91 7.05
CA LEU A 56 -31.04 31.43 6.09
C LEU A 56 -30.49 31.18 4.68
N PHE A 57 -29.31 31.71 4.37
CA PHE A 57 -28.64 31.49 3.08
C PHE A 57 -28.22 30.02 2.82
N TRP A 58 -28.36 29.12 3.81
CA TRP A 58 -28.25 27.67 3.63
C TRP A 58 -29.59 26.96 3.41
N ALA A 59 -30.71 27.59 3.80
CA ALA A 59 -32.04 27.02 3.71
C ALA A 59 -32.64 27.14 2.28
N GLY A 60 -32.15 28.06 1.46
CA GLY A 60 -32.68 28.41 0.14
C GLY A 60 -32.40 27.46 -1.03
N GLY A 61 -32.02 26.20 -0.79
CA GLY A 61 -31.74 25.24 -1.86
C GLY A 61 -30.42 25.48 -2.59
N ALA A 62 -30.08 24.56 -3.50
CA ALA A 62 -28.74 24.32 -4.02
C ALA A 62 -28.02 25.60 -4.52
N VAL A 63 -26.94 25.98 -3.82
CA VAL A 63 -25.95 26.90 -4.38
C VAL A 63 -25.33 26.19 -5.58
N PRO A 64 -25.41 26.75 -6.81
CA PRO A 64 -24.79 26.13 -7.97
C PRO A 64 -23.30 25.95 -7.69
N ARG A 65 -22.83 24.71 -7.72
CA ARG A 65 -21.43 24.36 -7.55
C ARG A 65 -20.67 25.01 -8.71
N ARG A 66 -19.99 26.12 -8.45
CA ARG A 66 -19.04 26.68 -9.42
C ARG A 66 -17.92 25.65 -9.60
N GLU A 67 -17.69 25.23 -10.83
CA GLU A 67 -16.53 24.42 -11.23
C GLU A 67 -15.27 25.19 -10.83
N SER A 68 -14.67 24.85 -9.69
CA SER A 68 -13.45 25.48 -9.24
C SER A 68 -12.31 24.92 -10.07
N VAL A 69 -11.76 25.70 -10.99
CA VAL A 69 -10.47 25.40 -11.60
C VAL A 69 -9.46 25.39 -10.45
N LEU A 70 -9.01 24.22 -10.05
CA LEU A 70 -7.97 24.02 -9.04
C LEU A 70 -6.65 24.57 -9.57
N THR A 71 -6.46 25.88 -9.45
CA THR A 71 -5.16 26.51 -9.67
C THR A 71 -4.25 26.20 -8.48
N ASP A 72 -2.94 26.16 -8.70
CA ASP A 72 -1.98 25.94 -7.60
C ASP A 72 -2.06 27.01 -6.50
N ASP A 73 -2.60 28.19 -6.82
CA ASP A 73 -2.88 29.24 -5.83
C ASP A 73 -4.05 28.88 -4.91
N ALA A 74 -5.08 28.18 -5.43
CA ALA A 74 -6.19 27.67 -4.62
C ALA A 74 -5.72 26.60 -3.62
N ARG A 75 -4.72 25.78 -3.99
CA ARG A 75 -4.11 24.79 -3.08
C ARG A 75 -3.41 25.44 -1.89
N ARG A 76 -2.81 26.62 -2.09
CA ARG A 76 -2.12 27.39 -1.03
C ARG A 76 -3.07 28.10 -0.06
N ARG A 77 -4.35 28.26 -0.44
CA ARG A 77 -5.38 28.94 0.36
C ARG A 77 -6.40 27.99 0.98
N LEU A 78 -6.23 26.67 0.80
CA LEU A 78 -7.07 25.70 1.48
C LEU A 78 -6.82 25.77 2.99
N PRO A 79 -7.89 25.85 3.83
CA PRO A 79 -7.75 25.78 5.27
C PRO A 79 -7.00 24.50 5.65
N GLY A 80 -6.13 24.63 6.67
CA GLY A 80 -5.07 23.68 7.03
C GLY A 80 -5.42 22.20 6.86
N THR A 81 -4.42 21.47 6.36
CA THR A 81 -4.34 20.01 6.06
C THR A 81 -4.75 19.55 4.67
N GLY A 82 -5.54 20.31 3.90
CA GLY A 82 -5.92 19.91 2.53
C GLY A 82 -4.91 20.26 1.43
N GLY A 83 -4.09 21.30 1.63
CA GLY A 83 -3.18 21.86 0.61
C GLY A 83 -1.73 21.41 0.69
N HIS A 84 -1.30 20.88 1.84
CA HIS A 84 0.01 20.25 2.00
C HIS A 84 -0.24 18.76 2.10
N GLY A 85 0.22 18.00 1.10
CA GLY A 85 0.14 16.54 1.14
C GLY A 85 0.56 16.06 2.51
N ARG A 86 -0.27 15.22 3.14
CA ARG A 86 -0.03 14.63 4.46
C ARG A 86 1.43 14.19 4.49
N THR A 87 2.31 14.98 5.10
CA THR A 87 3.61 14.50 5.51
C THR A 87 3.29 13.57 6.67
N THR A 88 2.93 12.34 6.33
CA THR A 88 2.72 11.27 7.30
C THR A 88 4.05 11.14 8.03
N GLY A 89 4.09 11.66 9.26
CA GLY A 89 5.21 11.46 10.14
C GLY A 89 5.45 9.96 10.34
N VAL A 90 6.69 9.58 10.55
CA VAL A 90 7.05 8.19 10.86
C VAL A 90 6.97 8.05 12.38
N PRO A 91 6.20 7.08 12.92
CA PRO A 91 6.13 6.87 14.36
C PRO A 91 7.47 6.33 14.87
N CYS A 92 7.93 6.86 16.00
CA CYS A 92 9.13 6.38 16.68
C CYS A 92 8.94 4.91 17.12
N PRO A 93 9.91 4.01 16.84
CA PRO A 93 9.80 2.60 17.21
C PRO A 93 9.84 2.37 18.73
N ALA A 94 10.33 3.33 19.52
CA ALA A 94 10.44 3.22 20.97
C ALA A 94 9.25 3.84 21.73
N CYS A 95 8.75 5.00 21.30
CA CYS A 95 7.72 5.74 22.05
C CYS A 95 6.49 6.18 21.20
N ALA A 96 6.43 5.77 19.93
CA ALA A 96 5.36 6.10 18.97
C ALA A 96 5.15 7.59 18.64
N GLU A 97 6.05 8.48 19.06
CA GLU A 97 6.01 9.90 18.69
C GLU A 97 6.16 10.07 17.17
N LEU A 98 5.32 10.91 16.55
CA LEU A 98 5.39 11.18 15.11
C LEU A 98 6.56 12.11 14.80
N ASN A 99 7.54 11.60 14.07
CA ASN A 99 8.73 12.34 13.66
C ASN A 99 8.69 12.67 12.16
N THR A 100 9.54 13.60 11.72
CA THR A 100 9.69 13.89 10.28
C THR A 100 10.26 12.65 9.57
N THR A 101 9.95 12.47 8.28
CA THR A 101 10.44 11.34 7.49
C THR A 101 11.98 11.32 7.32
N LEU A 102 12.64 12.44 7.59
CA LEU A 102 14.10 12.60 7.52
C LEU A 102 14.78 12.60 8.90
N ALA A 103 14.03 12.37 10.00
CA ALA A 103 14.61 12.33 11.33
C ALA A 103 15.47 11.07 11.53
N SER A 104 16.72 11.23 11.95
CA SER A 104 17.59 10.12 12.38
C SER A 104 17.41 9.76 13.86
N VAL A 105 16.93 10.70 14.68
CA VAL A 105 16.68 10.55 16.11
C VAL A 105 15.28 11.06 16.48
N CYS A 106 14.67 10.43 17.49
CA CYS A 106 13.36 10.83 17.98
C CYS A 106 13.44 12.17 18.74
N ALA A 107 12.58 13.13 18.38
CA ALA A 107 12.51 14.43 19.04
C ALA A 107 12.10 14.37 20.53
N ARG A 108 11.47 13.28 20.97
CA ARG A 108 10.97 13.11 22.34
C ARG A 108 11.88 12.26 23.22
N CYS A 109 12.26 11.07 22.76
CA CYS A 109 13.05 10.12 23.57
C CYS A 109 14.51 9.98 23.12
N GLY A 110 14.91 10.60 22.01
CA GLY A 110 16.27 10.50 21.49
C GLY A 110 16.65 9.15 20.87
N SER A 111 15.73 8.18 20.78
CA SER A 111 16.02 6.87 20.18
C SER A 111 16.32 6.99 18.68
N SER A 112 17.13 6.07 18.15
CA SER A 112 17.35 5.94 16.70
C SER A 112 16.02 5.71 15.98
N MET A 113 15.83 6.42 14.86
CA MET A 113 14.73 6.18 13.90
C MET A 113 15.16 5.23 12.77
N THR A 114 16.45 4.90 12.67
CA THR A 114 16.98 3.94 11.69
C THR A 114 16.68 2.52 12.15
N PRO A 115 15.97 1.70 11.37
CA PRO A 115 15.77 0.28 11.66
C PRO A 115 17.12 -0.44 11.80
N PRO A 116 17.23 -1.44 12.69
CA PRO A 116 18.43 -2.26 12.75
C PRO A 116 18.69 -2.92 11.40
N GLU A 117 19.96 -3.06 11.03
CA GLU A 117 20.36 -3.75 9.81
C GLU A 117 19.79 -5.18 9.82
N PRO A 118 19.19 -5.66 8.71
CA PRO A 118 18.71 -7.04 8.64
C PRO A 118 19.83 -8.02 8.99
N ALA A 119 19.52 -9.04 9.79
CA ALA A 119 20.49 -10.09 10.07
C ALA A 119 20.94 -10.74 8.76
N ALA A 120 22.26 -10.97 8.62
CA ALA A 120 22.80 -11.67 7.47
C ALA A 120 22.11 -13.04 7.32
N PRO A 121 21.77 -13.45 6.08
CA PRO A 121 21.17 -14.75 5.85
C PRO A 121 22.12 -15.84 6.34
N ALA A 122 21.57 -16.85 7.01
CA ALA A 122 22.34 -18.02 7.41
C ALA A 122 22.98 -18.66 6.16
N PRO A 123 24.23 -19.15 6.24
CA PRO A 123 24.86 -19.82 5.13
C PRO A 123 24.01 -21.02 4.70
N VAL A 124 23.60 -21.04 3.44
CA VAL A 124 22.87 -22.17 2.86
C VAL A 124 23.81 -23.38 2.90
N ALA A 125 23.37 -24.46 3.53
CA ALA A 125 24.12 -25.71 3.53
C ALA A 125 24.26 -26.21 2.09
N VAL A 126 25.49 -26.31 1.59
CA VAL A 126 25.77 -26.92 0.29
C VAL A 126 25.51 -28.42 0.44
N PRO A 127 24.68 -29.04 -0.42
CA PRO A 127 24.46 -30.48 -0.36
C PRO A 127 25.78 -31.20 -0.62
N VAL A 128 26.17 -32.08 0.30
CA VAL A 128 27.34 -32.97 0.14
C VAL A 128 27.05 -33.88 -1.05
N PRO A 129 27.98 -34.01 -2.02
CA PRO A 129 27.79 -34.93 -3.14
C PRO A 129 27.66 -36.36 -2.60
N VAL A 130 26.50 -36.98 -2.85
CA VAL A 130 26.29 -38.40 -2.57
C VAL A 130 27.19 -39.18 -3.51
N VAL A 131 28.27 -39.76 -2.97
CA VAL A 131 29.08 -40.74 -3.69
C VAL A 131 28.20 -41.98 -3.89
N VAL A 132 27.67 -42.15 -5.10
CA VAL A 132 26.98 -43.37 -5.49
C VAL A 132 28.05 -44.47 -5.53
N VAL A 133 28.09 -45.30 -4.49
CA VAL A 133 28.88 -46.53 -4.52
C VAL A 133 28.23 -47.43 -5.58
N PRO A 134 28.95 -47.83 -6.64
CA PRO A 134 28.39 -48.72 -7.66
C PRO A 134 27.96 -50.02 -6.98
N GLU A 135 26.76 -50.50 -7.33
CA GLU A 135 26.25 -51.79 -6.85
C GLU A 135 27.27 -52.90 -7.18
N PRO A 136 27.49 -53.87 -6.25
CA PRO A 136 28.39 -54.97 -6.52
C PRO A 136 27.88 -55.76 -7.73
N VAL A 137 28.73 -55.87 -8.76
CA VAL A 137 28.47 -56.73 -9.92
C VAL A 137 28.28 -58.17 -9.40
N PRO A 138 27.20 -58.87 -9.78
CA PRO A 138 26.98 -60.24 -9.34
C PRO A 138 28.17 -61.10 -9.77
N GLU A 139 28.74 -61.85 -8.82
CA GLU A 139 29.79 -62.82 -9.12
C GLU A 139 29.24 -63.86 -10.11
N PRO A 140 30.04 -64.29 -11.11
CA PRO A 140 29.61 -65.32 -12.04
C PRO A 140 29.25 -66.59 -11.27
N GLU A 141 28.04 -67.12 -11.50
CA GLU A 141 27.61 -68.37 -10.90
C GLU A 141 28.60 -69.48 -11.26
N LYS A 142 29.15 -70.15 -10.24
CA LYS A 142 30.04 -71.30 -10.44
C LYS A 142 29.20 -72.46 -10.98
N VAL A 143 29.29 -72.71 -12.28
CA VAL A 143 28.62 -73.85 -12.90
C VAL A 143 29.17 -75.15 -12.30
N SER A 144 28.31 -75.91 -11.64
CA SER A 144 28.67 -77.22 -11.10
C SER A 144 28.78 -78.23 -12.24
N TRP A 145 29.99 -78.79 -12.42
CA TRP A 145 30.33 -79.78 -13.45
C TRP A 145 30.05 -81.23 -13.00
N TRP A 146 29.66 -81.42 -11.74
CA TRP A 146 29.33 -82.71 -11.15
C TRP A 146 28.26 -83.52 -11.91
N PRO A 147 27.13 -82.94 -12.37
CA PRO A 147 26.13 -83.71 -13.13
C PRO A 147 26.68 -84.23 -14.46
N ILE A 148 27.62 -83.53 -15.10
CA ILE A 148 28.26 -83.99 -16.33
C ILE A 148 29.12 -85.22 -16.07
N LEU A 149 29.90 -85.22 -14.98
CA LEU A 149 30.67 -86.39 -14.58
C LEU A 149 29.78 -87.60 -14.28
N VAL A 150 28.69 -87.39 -13.54
CA VAL A 150 27.74 -88.48 -13.24
C VAL A 150 27.15 -89.04 -14.53
N ALA A 151 26.70 -88.19 -15.45
CA ALA A 151 26.19 -88.64 -16.74
C ALA A 151 27.22 -89.47 -17.52
N LEU A 152 28.47 -89.01 -17.60
CA LEU A 152 29.55 -89.75 -18.28
C LEU A 152 29.84 -91.11 -17.63
N THR A 153 29.85 -91.18 -16.29
CA THR A 153 30.06 -92.45 -15.57
C THR A 153 28.93 -93.44 -15.80
N VAL A 154 27.66 -92.99 -15.79
CA VAL A 154 26.50 -93.84 -16.06
C VAL A 154 26.53 -94.36 -17.50
N VAL A 155 26.79 -93.49 -18.48
CA VAL A 155 26.91 -93.90 -19.88
C VAL A 155 28.05 -94.91 -20.07
N GLY A 156 29.22 -94.67 -19.47
CA GLY A 156 30.34 -95.60 -19.51
C GLY A 156 30.02 -96.97 -18.91
N ALA A 157 29.34 -97.01 -17.77
CA ALA A 157 28.92 -98.26 -17.13
C ALA A 157 27.91 -99.04 -17.98
N VAL A 158 26.96 -98.36 -18.62
CA VAL A 158 25.99 -98.97 -19.54
C VAL A 158 26.70 -99.54 -20.77
N CYS A 159 27.62 -98.79 -21.39
CA CYS A 159 28.38 -99.26 -22.55
C CYS A 159 29.25 -100.48 -22.20
N LEU A 160 29.92 -100.48 -21.04
CA LEU A 160 30.70 -101.63 -20.57
C LEU A 160 29.81 -102.84 -20.27
N GLY A 161 28.66 -102.63 -19.62
CA GLY A 161 27.71 -103.69 -19.31
C GLY A 161 27.13 -104.35 -20.57
N ILE A 162 26.77 -103.55 -21.58
CA ILE A 162 26.31 -104.05 -22.89
C ILE A 162 27.46 -104.76 -23.63
N GLY A 163 28.65 -104.18 -23.63
CA GLY A 163 29.82 -104.77 -24.30
C GLY A 163 30.30 -106.09 -23.68
N LEU A 164 30.07 -106.31 -22.39
CA LEU A 164 30.34 -107.58 -21.70
C LEU A 164 29.25 -108.64 -21.93
N TRP A 165 28.08 -108.24 -22.45
CA TRP A 165 26.94 -109.12 -22.74
C TRP A 165 26.89 -109.64 -24.18
N LEU A 166 27.65 -109.01 -25.09
CA LEU A 166 27.80 -109.39 -26.50
C LEU A 166 29.04 -110.26 -26.71
#